data_AF-A0A1F5U6F9-F1
#
_entry.id   AF-A0A1F5U6F9-F1
#
_cell.length_a   1.000
_cell.length_b   1.000
_cell.length_c   1.000
_cell.angle_alpha   90.00
_cell.angle_beta   90.00
_cell.angle_gamma   90.00
#
_symmetry.space_group_name_H-M   'P 1'
#
loop_
_entity.id
_entity.type
_entity.pdbx_description
1 polymer ?
#
loop_
_entity_poly.entity_id
_entity_poly.type
_entity_poly.pdbx_seq_one_letter_code
_entity_poly.pdbx_strand_id
1 'polypeptide(L)'
;MYDFKNFTLSDMTHCQMDLRKFGATSKTMEETSNKIVRYFYDNFIDSQTGEHNCVLVRLFKTYPYSDLNERLRVLARNILSAEPEDKDFRCLTLMATSGEKMEWNNRKLSSGHQAIPLQSEKFVLSFPMISNLIKQLGLEISQVVKPDPGMILDLNQKTY
;
A
#
# COMPACT_ATOMS: atom_id res chain seq x y z
N MET A 1 -16.61 12.13 -8.72
CA MET A 1 -16.78 10.66 -8.74
C MET A 1 -16.22 10.15 -10.05
N TYR A 2 -15.61 8.98 -9.99
CA TYR A 2 -14.79 8.38 -11.03
C TYR A 2 -15.27 6.95 -11.27
N ASP A 3 -15.22 6.50 -12.51
CA ASP A 3 -15.50 5.11 -12.88
C ASP A 3 -14.27 4.54 -13.56
N PHE A 4 -13.73 3.40 -13.08
CA PHE A 4 -12.55 2.80 -13.71
C PHE A 4 -12.76 2.47 -15.19
N LYS A 5 -13.98 2.13 -15.60
CA LYS A 5 -14.30 1.80 -16.99
C LYS A 5 -14.20 3.04 -17.90
N ASN A 6 -14.37 4.23 -17.33
CA ASN A 6 -14.48 5.51 -18.05
C ASN A 6 -13.56 6.59 -17.46
N PHE A 7 -12.43 6.22 -16.85
CA PHE A 7 -11.55 7.17 -16.16
C PHE A 7 -10.76 8.03 -17.16
N THR A 8 -11.18 9.28 -17.33
CA THR A 8 -10.61 10.18 -18.35
C THR A 8 -9.35 10.89 -17.86
N LEU A 9 -8.63 11.54 -18.78
CA LEU A 9 -7.50 12.41 -18.43
C LEU A 9 -7.93 13.62 -17.57
N SER A 10 -9.14 14.13 -17.78
CA SER A 10 -9.69 15.20 -16.95
C SER A 10 -9.93 14.70 -15.52
N ASP A 11 -10.49 13.49 -15.37
CA ASP A 11 -10.69 12.86 -14.07
C ASP A 11 -9.37 12.63 -13.34
N MET A 12 -8.35 12.16 -14.06
CA MET A 12 -7.00 11.99 -13.53
C MET A 12 -6.43 13.31 -13.00
N THR A 13 -6.60 14.40 -13.75
CA THR A 13 -6.13 15.73 -13.34
C THR A 13 -6.83 16.20 -12.07
N HIS A 14 -8.17 16.07 -12.00
CA HIS A 14 -8.93 16.41 -10.79
C HIS A 14 -8.53 15.56 -9.59
N CYS A 15 -8.42 14.24 -9.79
CA CYS A 15 -8.00 13.30 -8.74
C CYS A 15 -6.63 13.68 -8.19
N GLN A 16 -5.66 13.97 -9.07
CA GLN A 16 -4.32 14.41 -8.67
C GLN A 16 -4.35 15.72 -7.87
N MET A 17 -5.17 16.69 -8.27
CA MET A 17 -5.31 17.95 -7.54
C MET A 17 -5.82 17.73 -6.11
N ASP A 18 -6.79 16.83 -5.92
CA ASP A 18 -7.31 16.51 -4.59
C ASP A 18 -6.30 15.74 -3.74
N LEU A 19 -5.61 14.75 -4.32
CA LEU A 19 -4.54 14.02 -3.64
C LEU A 19 -3.42 14.95 -3.13
N ARG A 20 -3.03 15.95 -3.93
CA ARG A 20 -2.01 16.94 -3.52
C ARG A 20 -2.45 17.77 -2.31
N LYS A 21 -3.73 18.12 -2.20
CA LYS A 21 -4.28 18.86 -1.04
C LYS A 21 -4.21 18.05 0.25
N PHE A 22 -4.37 16.72 0.17
CA PHE A 22 -4.26 15.87 1.36
C PHE A 22 -2.86 15.89 1.95
N GLY A 23 -1.82 15.88 1.11
CA GLY A 23 -0.44 16.02 1.57
C GLY A 23 -0.18 17.36 2.26
N ALA A 24 -0.70 18.45 1.71
CA ALA A 24 -0.48 19.80 2.23
C ALA A 24 -1.21 20.10 3.56
N THR A 25 -2.33 19.42 3.81
CA THR A 25 -3.20 19.70 4.98
C THR A 25 -3.05 18.69 6.12
N SER A 26 -2.23 17.66 5.95
CA SER A 26 -2.06 16.61 6.95
C SER A 26 -0.79 16.81 7.76
N LYS A 27 -0.82 16.40 9.03
CA LYS A 27 0.34 16.52 9.93
C LYS A 27 1.24 15.29 9.90
N THR A 28 0.73 14.16 9.41
CA THR A 28 1.43 12.88 9.43
C THR A 28 1.19 12.09 8.14
N MET A 29 2.13 11.21 7.81
CA MET A 29 1.99 10.26 6.70
C MET A 29 0.74 9.39 6.87
N GLU A 30 0.43 9.00 8.11
CA GLU A 30 -0.75 8.21 8.44
C GLU A 30 -2.05 8.95 8.10
N GLU A 31 -2.15 10.22 8.50
CA GLU A 31 -3.31 11.06 8.22
C GLU A 31 -3.51 11.23 6.71
N THR A 32 -2.43 11.53 5.97
CA THR A 32 -2.46 11.61 4.50
C THR A 32 -2.92 10.28 3.90
N SER A 33 -2.35 9.16 4.37
CA SER A 33 -2.69 7.83 3.85
C SER A 33 -4.17 7.51 4.04
N ASN A 34 -4.74 7.83 5.21
CA ASN A 34 -6.16 7.66 5.51
C ASN A 34 -7.04 8.50 4.58
N LYS A 35 -6.70 9.77 4.35
CA LYS A 35 -7.42 10.63 3.41
C LYS A 35 -7.40 10.07 1.99
N ILE A 36 -6.24 9.58 1.54
CA ILE A 36 -6.08 9.00 0.19
C ILE A 36 -6.96 7.76 0.01
N VAL A 37 -6.86 6.76 0.89
CA VAL A 37 -7.64 5.51 0.72
C VAL A 37 -9.13 5.76 0.86
N ARG A 38 -9.54 6.67 1.76
CA ARG A 38 -10.94 7.03 1.93
C ARG A 38 -11.46 7.74 0.69
N TYR A 39 -10.70 8.69 0.16
CA TYR A 39 -11.04 9.38 -1.08
C TYR A 39 -11.20 8.42 -2.25
N PHE A 40 -10.26 7.48 -2.43
CA PHE A 40 -10.39 6.46 -3.49
C PHE A 40 -11.60 5.57 -3.30
N TYR A 41 -11.84 5.08 -2.07
CA TYR A 41 -13.01 4.27 -1.79
C TYR A 41 -14.31 5.03 -2.09
N ASP A 42 -14.44 6.27 -1.61
CA ASP A 42 -15.66 7.07 -1.74
C ASP A 42 -15.89 7.61 -3.16
N ASN A 43 -14.83 7.83 -3.95
CA ASN A 43 -14.96 8.49 -5.25
C ASN A 43 -14.93 7.54 -6.44
N PHE A 44 -14.40 6.32 -6.32
CA PHE A 44 -14.47 5.34 -7.39
C PHE A 44 -15.77 4.53 -7.28
N ILE A 45 -16.77 4.91 -8.08
CA ILE A 45 -18.14 4.41 -8.06
C ILE A 45 -18.51 3.89 -9.46
N ASP A 46 -19.15 2.74 -9.55
CA ASP A 46 -19.69 2.23 -10.83
C ASP A 46 -20.84 3.14 -11.26
N SER A 47 -20.72 3.73 -12.46
CA SER A 47 -21.68 4.72 -12.96
C SER A 47 -23.07 4.15 -13.26
N GLN A 48 -23.21 2.83 -13.39
CA GLN A 48 -24.47 2.14 -13.69
C GLN A 48 -25.20 1.72 -12.42
N THR A 49 -24.48 1.21 -11.42
CA THR A 49 -25.09 0.67 -10.19
C THR A 49 -25.09 1.67 -9.03
N GLY A 50 -24.19 2.66 -9.04
CA GLY A 50 -23.98 3.56 -7.90
C GLY A 50 -23.18 2.94 -6.74
N GLU A 51 -22.70 1.71 -6.90
CA GLU A 51 -21.91 1.00 -5.89
C GLU A 51 -20.42 1.36 -5.97
N HIS A 52 -19.69 1.19 -4.88
CA HIS A 52 -18.24 1.36 -4.89
C HIS A 52 -17.56 0.38 -5.86
N ASN A 53 -16.71 0.90 -6.76
CA ASN A 53 -15.91 0.08 -7.68
C ASN A 53 -14.88 -0.80 -6.95
N CYS A 54 -14.47 -0.38 -5.74
CA CYS A 54 -13.57 -1.14 -4.90
C CYS A 54 -14.32 -1.66 -3.67
N VAL A 55 -14.26 -2.96 -3.44
CA VAL A 55 -14.70 -3.56 -2.16
C VAL A 55 -13.76 -3.14 -1.01
N LEU A 56 -12.50 -2.86 -1.33
CA LEU A 56 -11.45 -2.54 -0.37
C LEU A 56 -10.29 -1.79 -1.03
N VAL A 57 -9.85 -0.70 -0.41
CA VAL A 57 -8.65 0.07 -0.78
C VAL A 57 -7.66 0.01 0.37
N ARG A 58 -6.40 -0.32 0.08
CA ARG A 58 -5.32 -0.38 1.07
C ARG A 58 -4.09 0.36 0.57
N LEU A 59 -3.44 1.09 1.47
CA LEU A 59 -2.17 1.75 1.21
C LEU A 59 -1.10 1.13 2.11
N PHE A 60 -0.07 0.61 1.47
CA PHE A 60 1.09 0.04 2.13
C PHE A 60 2.34 0.90 1.91
N LYS A 61 3.26 0.84 2.86
CA LYS A 61 4.59 1.43 2.74
C LYS A 61 5.62 0.45 3.30
N THR A 62 6.77 0.35 2.64
CA THR A 62 7.90 -0.39 3.17
C THR A 62 8.57 0.39 4.30
N TYR A 63 8.76 -0.25 5.45
CA TYR A 63 9.49 0.28 6.61
C TYR A 63 10.63 -0.64 7.00
N PRO A 64 11.78 -0.10 7.45
CA PRO A 64 12.75 -0.90 8.20
C PRO A 64 12.08 -1.55 9.41
N TYR A 65 12.41 -2.80 9.69
CA TYR A 65 11.86 -3.53 10.83
C TYR A 65 12.19 -2.84 12.16
N SER A 66 13.39 -2.26 12.25
CA SER A 66 13.87 -1.48 13.40
C SER A 66 12.99 -0.27 13.71
N ASP A 67 12.36 0.33 12.71
CA ASP A 67 11.50 1.52 12.84
C ASP A 67 10.03 1.18 13.17
N LEU A 68 9.68 -0.11 13.16
CA LEU A 68 8.34 -0.54 13.55
C LEU A 68 8.14 -0.35 15.06
N ASN A 69 6.94 0.08 15.44
CA ASN A 69 6.54 0.05 16.83
C ASN A 69 6.45 -1.40 17.34
N GLU A 70 6.49 -1.57 18.66
CA GLU A 70 6.54 -2.89 19.30
C GLU A 70 5.42 -3.83 18.85
N ARG A 71 4.20 -3.32 18.73
CA ARG A 71 3.05 -4.11 18.28
C ARG A 71 3.28 -4.67 16.87
N LEU A 72 3.76 -3.86 15.94
CA LEU A 72 4.02 -4.30 14.56
C LEU A 72 5.21 -5.25 14.48
N ARG A 73 6.25 -5.05 15.31
CA ARG A 73 7.39 -5.99 15.42
C ARG A 73 6.96 -7.36 15.89
N VAL A 74 6.11 -7.44 16.91
CA VAL A 74 5.53 -8.70 17.41
C VAL A 74 4.77 -9.42 16.30
N LEU A 75 3.92 -8.71 15.55
CA LEU A 75 3.16 -9.32 14.44
C LEU A 75 4.07 -9.86 13.34
N ALA A 76 5.08 -9.07 12.93
CA ALA A 76 6.05 -9.50 11.92
C ALA A 76 6.89 -10.70 12.41
N ARG A 77 7.34 -10.70 13.67
CA ARG A 77 8.05 -11.84 14.28
C ARG A 77 7.20 -13.09 14.34
N ASN A 78 5.92 -12.97 14.70
CA ASN A 78 5.01 -14.13 14.76
C ASN A 78 4.86 -14.79 13.38
N ILE A 79 4.86 -13.99 12.32
CA ILE A 79 4.84 -14.49 10.94
C ILE A 79 6.17 -15.16 10.57
N LEU A 80 7.31 -14.58 10.96
CA LEU A 80 8.64 -15.12 10.69
C LEU A 80 9.01 -16.34 11.55
N SER A 81 8.37 -16.49 12.71
CA SER A 81 8.80 -17.40 13.79
C SER A 81 10.24 -17.16 14.28
N ALA A 82 10.81 -15.98 14.02
CA ALA A 82 12.16 -15.58 14.40
C ALA A 82 12.33 -14.05 14.38
N GLU A 83 13.37 -13.54 15.03
CA GLU A 83 13.80 -12.15 14.91
C GLU A 83 14.67 -12.00 13.64
N PRO A 84 14.47 -10.96 12.81
CA PRO A 84 15.36 -10.68 11.70
C PRO A 84 16.77 -10.30 12.19
N GLU A 85 17.80 -10.95 11.68
CA GLU A 85 19.21 -10.60 11.98
C GLU A 85 19.68 -9.39 11.16
N ASP A 86 19.08 -9.18 9.99
CA ASP A 86 19.43 -8.11 9.07
C ASP A 86 18.86 -6.75 9.54
N LYS A 87 19.73 -5.76 9.72
CA LYS A 87 19.35 -4.40 10.13
C LYS A 87 18.59 -3.66 9.04
N ASP A 88 18.78 -4.05 7.78
CA ASP A 88 18.07 -3.48 6.63
C ASP A 88 16.79 -4.25 6.30
N PHE A 89 16.40 -5.23 7.13
CA PHE A 89 15.19 -6.01 6.93
C PHE A 89 13.96 -5.11 6.86
N ARG A 90 13.11 -5.34 5.85
CA ARG A 90 11.93 -4.51 5.59
C ARG A 90 10.64 -5.26 5.82
N CYS A 91 9.64 -4.53 6.25
CA CYS A 91 8.26 -4.97 6.29
C CYS A 91 7.41 -4.10 5.38
N LEU A 92 6.48 -4.74 4.67
CA LEU A 92 5.38 -4.06 4.01
C LEU A 92 4.30 -3.77 5.05
N THR A 93 4.17 -2.51 5.44
CA THR A 93 3.32 -2.07 6.55
C THR A 93 2.06 -1.38 6.05
N LEU A 94 0.90 -1.77 6.57
CA LEU A 94 -0.38 -1.16 6.24
C LEU A 94 -0.49 0.22 6.90
N MET A 95 -0.58 1.26 6.09
CA MET A 95 -0.73 2.65 6.57
C MET A 95 -2.19 3.04 6.74
N ALA A 96 -3.03 2.62 5.80
CA ALA A 96 -4.46 2.95 5.78
C ALA A 96 -5.29 1.91 5.02
N THR A 97 -6.56 1.80 5.37
CA THR A 97 -7.52 0.85 4.77
C THR A 97 -8.92 1.45 4.79
N SER A 98 -9.70 1.26 3.73
CA SER A 98 -11.12 1.65 3.63
C SER A 98 -11.85 0.62 2.79
N GLY A 99 -13.03 0.19 3.23
CA GLY A 99 -13.73 -0.90 2.56
C GLY A 99 -15.16 -1.06 3.04
N GLU A 100 -15.87 -1.98 2.39
CA GLU A 100 -17.29 -2.24 2.61
C GLU A 100 -17.61 -2.69 4.05
N LYS A 101 -16.76 -3.56 4.62
CA LYS A 101 -16.96 -4.04 6.00
C LYS A 101 -16.42 -3.05 7.02
N MET A 102 -17.13 -2.90 8.14
CA MET A 102 -16.77 -1.96 9.21
C MET A 102 -15.35 -2.21 9.75
N GLU A 103 -14.95 -3.46 9.93
CA GLU A 103 -13.61 -3.84 10.42
C GLU A 103 -12.48 -3.49 9.43
N TRP A 104 -12.79 -3.32 8.14
CA TRP A 104 -11.80 -2.94 7.12
C TRP A 104 -11.50 -1.44 7.10
N ASN A 105 -12.25 -0.63 7.84
CA ASN A 105 -12.03 0.81 7.96
C ASN A 105 -11.08 1.17 9.13
N ASN A 106 -10.52 0.17 9.81
CA ASN A 106 -9.53 0.36 10.86
C ASN A 106 -8.34 -0.58 10.68
N ARG A 107 -7.16 -0.05 10.33
CA ARG A 107 -5.98 -0.88 10.10
C ARG A 107 -5.57 -1.72 11.30
N LYS A 108 -5.89 -1.27 12.53
CA LYS A 108 -5.58 -2.01 13.77
C LYS A 108 -6.40 -3.29 13.92
N LEU A 109 -7.48 -3.44 13.15
CA LEU A 109 -8.31 -4.65 13.11
C LEU A 109 -7.94 -5.57 11.95
N SER A 110 -7.02 -5.16 11.06
CA SER A 110 -6.57 -6.01 9.95
C SER A 110 -5.86 -7.25 10.49
N SER A 111 -6.33 -8.44 10.13
CA SER A 111 -5.66 -9.70 10.47
C SER A 111 -4.63 -10.05 9.40
N GLY A 112 -3.40 -10.38 9.82
CA GLY A 112 -2.32 -10.88 8.94
C GLY A 112 -1.64 -9.87 8.01
N HIS A 113 -2.16 -8.64 7.86
CA HIS A 113 -1.65 -7.68 6.87
C HIS A 113 -1.14 -6.36 7.47
N GLN A 114 -1.02 -6.25 8.80
CA GLN A 114 -0.55 -5.01 9.44
C GLN A 114 0.93 -4.75 9.17
N ALA A 115 1.76 -5.79 9.25
CA ALA A 115 3.17 -5.75 8.91
C ALA A 115 3.57 -7.12 8.31
N ILE A 116 3.80 -7.16 6.99
CA ILE A 116 4.17 -8.36 6.26
C ILE A 116 5.69 -8.36 6.10
N PRO A 117 6.42 -9.32 6.68
CA PRO A 117 7.87 -9.43 6.54
C PRO A 117 8.27 -9.68 5.08
N LEU A 118 9.26 -8.96 4.56
CA LEU A 118 9.79 -9.17 3.20
C LEU A 118 11.07 -10.01 3.26
N GLN A 119 10.96 -11.24 3.77
CA GLN A 119 12.12 -12.09 4.09
C GLN A 119 12.85 -12.64 2.86
N SER A 120 12.07 -13.08 1.87
CA SER A 120 12.59 -13.70 0.65
C SER A 120 11.55 -13.61 -0.45
N GLU A 121 11.97 -13.77 -1.70
CA GLU A 121 11.05 -13.83 -2.83
C GLU A 121 10.04 -14.97 -2.67
N LYS A 122 10.51 -16.14 -2.24
CA LYS A 122 9.65 -17.30 -1.94
C LYS A 122 8.59 -16.97 -0.89
N PHE A 123 8.97 -16.20 0.13
CA PHE A 123 8.05 -15.75 1.16
C PHE A 123 7.01 -14.77 0.58
N VAL A 124 7.41 -13.78 -0.21
CA VAL A 124 6.47 -12.83 -0.83
C VAL A 124 5.52 -13.54 -1.82
N LEU A 125 6.01 -14.54 -2.55
CA LEU A 125 5.21 -15.35 -3.47
C LEU A 125 4.11 -16.15 -2.76
N SER A 126 4.23 -16.43 -1.46
CA SER A 126 3.18 -17.09 -0.68
C SER A 126 2.01 -16.17 -0.33
N PHE A 127 2.11 -14.86 -0.64
CA PHE A 127 1.03 -13.88 -0.52
C PHE A 127 0.57 -13.44 -1.93
N PRO A 128 -0.40 -14.14 -2.54
CA PRO A 128 -0.79 -13.91 -3.93
C PRO A 128 -1.17 -12.47 -4.25
N MET A 129 -1.83 -11.77 -3.32
CA MET A 129 -2.21 -10.37 -3.51
C MET A 129 -0.99 -9.44 -3.57
N ILE A 130 0.03 -9.68 -2.75
CA ILE A 130 1.24 -8.85 -2.70
C ILE A 130 2.12 -9.13 -3.92
N SER A 131 2.29 -10.40 -4.29
CA SER A 131 3.08 -10.76 -5.47
C SER A 131 2.45 -10.23 -6.77
N ASN A 132 1.12 -10.27 -6.89
CA ASN A 132 0.42 -9.66 -8.03
C ASN A 132 0.55 -8.14 -8.05
N LEU A 133 0.43 -7.46 -6.90
CA LEU A 133 0.62 -6.01 -6.82
C LEU A 133 2.01 -5.60 -7.30
N ILE A 134 3.07 -6.27 -6.84
CA ILE A 134 4.45 -5.98 -7.24
C ILE A 134 4.62 -6.13 -8.76
N LYS A 135 4.11 -7.22 -9.33
CA LYS A 135 4.15 -7.47 -10.79
C LYS A 135 3.35 -6.44 -11.58
N GLN A 136 2.19 -6.02 -11.10
CA GLN A 136 1.36 -5.00 -11.75
C GLN A 136 2.02 -3.62 -11.77
N LEU A 137 2.91 -3.35 -10.81
CA LEU A 137 3.74 -2.14 -10.79
C LEU A 137 4.97 -2.23 -11.72
N GLY A 138 5.16 -3.37 -12.41
CA GLY A 138 6.30 -3.60 -13.30
C GLY A 138 7.62 -3.82 -12.55
N LEU A 139 7.55 -4.24 -11.28
CA LEU A 139 8.71 -4.49 -10.43
C LEU A 139 8.97 -5.99 -10.30
N GLU A 140 10.24 -6.36 -10.15
CA GLU A 140 10.64 -7.71 -9.75
C GLU A 140 10.54 -7.86 -8.23
N ILE A 141 10.21 -9.06 -7.74
CA ILE A 141 10.05 -9.29 -6.29
C ILE A 141 11.38 -9.09 -5.56
N SER A 142 12.50 -9.49 -6.19
CA SER A 142 13.86 -9.28 -5.69
C SER A 142 14.14 -7.82 -5.34
N GLN A 143 13.63 -6.90 -6.15
CA GLN A 143 13.78 -5.45 -5.99
C GLN A 143 13.00 -4.89 -4.79
N VAL A 144 11.94 -5.58 -4.35
CA VAL A 144 11.14 -5.16 -3.19
C VAL A 144 11.68 -5.78 -1.90
N VAL A 145 12.17 -7.02 -1.98
CA VAL A 145 12.79 -7.75 -0.85
C VAL A 145 14.12 -7.13 -0.47
N LYS A 146 14.95 -6.78 -1.46
CA LYS A 146 16.23 -6.08 -1.28
C LYS A 146 16.30 -4.89 -2.24
N PRO A 147 15.77 -3.73 -1.84
CA PRO A 147 15.81 -2.55 -2.70
C PRO A 147 17.25 -2.05 -2.85
N ASP A 148 17.72 -1.98 -4.08
CA ASP A 148 18.97 -1.31 -4.42
C ASP A 148 18.70 0.21 -4.49
N PRO A 149 19.39 1.05 -3.68
CA PRO A 149 19.27 2.50 -3.73
C PRO A 149 19.47 3.11 -5.14
N GLY A 150 20.22 2.43 -6.02
CA GLY A 150 20.40 2.83 -7.42
C GLY A 150 19.14 2.74 -8.28
N MET A 151 18.14 1.94 -7.90
CA MET A 151 16.93 1.72 -8.70
C MET A 151 16.09 2.98 -8.97
N ILE A 152 16.08 3.94 -8.04
CA ILE A 152 15.31 5.18 -8.20
C ILE A 152 15.87 6.01 -9.37
N LEU A 153 17.16 5.89 -9.67
CA LEU A 153 17.81 6.58 -10.79
C LEU A 153 17.41 5.97 -12.14
N ASP A 154 17.26 4.65 -12.21
CA ASP A 154 16.89 3.92 -13.43
C ASP A 154 15.40 4.06 -13.80
N LEU A 155 14.51 4.22 -12.80
CA LEU A 155 13.07 4.42 -13.04
C LEU A 155 12.78 5.75 -13.77
N ASN A 156 13.59 6.78 -13.56
CA ASN A 156 13.49 8.06 -14.30
C ASN A 156 13.92 7.93 -15.77
N GLN A 157 14.61 6.86 -16.16
CA GLN A 157 15.01 6.62 -17.55
C GLN A 157 13.99 5.78 -18.33
N LYS A 158 13.05 5.11 -17.65
CA LYS A 158 11.98 4.30 -18.26
C LYS A 158 10.67 5.08 -18.48
N THR A 159 10.72 6.41 -18.42
CA THR A 159 9.56 7.24 -18.80
C THR A 159 9.59 7.38 -20.33
N TYR A 160 8.77 6.59 -21.02
CA TYR A 160 8.50 6.74 -22.46
C TYR A 160 7.61 7.95 -22.73
#